data_AF-A0A8H2HX43-F1
#
_entry.id   AF-A0A8H2HX43-F1
#
_cell.length_a   1.000
_cell.length_b   1.000
_cell.length_c   1.000
_cell.angle_alpha   90.00
_cell.angle_beta   90.00
_cell.angle_gamma   90.00
#
_symmetry.space_group_name_H-M   'P 1'
#
loop_
_entity.id
_entity.type
_entity.pdbx_description
1 polymer ?
#
loop_
_entity_poly.entity_id
_entity_poly.type
_entity_poly.pdbx_seq_one_letter_code
_entity_poly.pdbx_strand_id
1 'polypeptide(L)'
;MIPRRVVARSLQPSSKFLLRIRSAALETSLTSCITELISLYSPCLRQHRSISTETSPGSSNPAAPKGPLIVDFDEQVKLAASEPSRPSIIPQTRPQVSGRPLTKLEEYQRLKASKHASDLIGGVLEDHYKPHELITNPPSPRDITLELLLASGAHLGHATALWNPGNQRFIFGIRQGIHLISLDVIAAHLRRAAKVVHGVSKNGGIIIFVGTRDGQERAVVEAAKRAKGYHVTERWVPGTITNKDQLLSEQKVRILNYLDQEIRLTEEEKLELKQKLAGENGDIHRIQVEDTAQVPFGYGAIRPDLVVCLNPLENKTMLQECAQYRIPTIGIIDTDVDPTCVTYPIPANDDSLRCVQLIVGVLGRAGQEGRLARYEEETNRAEELKRRQKRLEETERTLEEATTTSQVYKDAEQAASESRQRELERESLISNR
;
A
#
# COMPACT_ATOMS: atom_id res chain seq x y z
N MET A 1 -6.43 16.70 -18.72
CA MET A 1 -7.71 16.22 -18.15
C MET A 1 -7.39 15.06 -17.24
N ILE A 2 -7.45 15.26 -15.92
CA ILE A 2 -6.90 14.34 -14.91
C ILE A 2 -7.88 14.32 -13.72
N PRO A 3 -8.51 13.19 -13.38
CA PRO A 3 -9.33 13.10 -12.17
C PRO A 3 -8.40 13.03 -10.95
N ARG A 4 -8.53 13.99 -10.03
CA ARG A 4 -7.71 14.12 -8.82
C ARG A 4 -8.52 13.71 -7.60
N ARG A 5 -7.91 12.92 -6.72
CA ARG A 5 -8.53 12.40 -5.51
C ARG A 5 -7.94 13.02 -4.25
N VAL A 6 -8.80 13.13 -3.25
CA VAL A 6 -8.62 13.87 -2.02
C VAL A 6 -8.67 12.91 -0.82
N VAL A 7 -7.79 13.08 0.18
CA VAL A 7 -7.62 12.14 1.31
C VAL A 7 -7.25 12.93 2.61
N ALA A 8 -8.06 12.87 3.68
CA ALA A 8 -7.86 13.39 5.06
C ALA A 8 -7.29 12.34 6.05
N ARG A 9 -6.42 12.69 7.01
CA ARG A 9 -5.67 11.72 7.87
C ARG A 9 -6.04 11.80 9.36
N SER A 10 -6.00 10.64 10.02
CA SER A 10 -6.31 10.38 11.43
C SER A 10 -5.36 11.01 12.45
N LEU A 11 -5.91 11.31 13.62
CA LEU A 11 -5.28 11.92 14.80
C LEU A 11 -4.52 10.89 15.64
N GLN A 12 -3.38 11.32 16.20
CA GLN A 12 -2.76 10.72 17.40
C GLN A 12 -3.15 11.57 18.62
N PRO A 13 -3.49 10.97 19.77
CA PRO A 13 -3.58 11.74 21.01
C PRO A 13 -2.27 11.72 21.81
N SER A 14 -1.96 12.91 22.31
CA SER A 14 -0.86 13.26 23.19
C SER A 14 -0.93 12.59 24.56
N SER A 15 0.21 12.05 25.01
CA SER A 15 0.45 11.57 26.37
C SER A 15 0.46 12.72 27.38
N LYS A 16 -0.35 12.61 28.45
CA LYS A 16 -0.10 13.10 29.83
C LYS A 16 -1.33 12.84 30.71
N PHE A 17 -1.27 11.80 31.55
CA PHE A 17 -1.72 11.76 32.95
C PHE A 17 -1.67 10.30 33.42
N LEU A 18 -0.69 9.95 34.26
CA LEU A 18 -0.72 8.70 35.03
C LEU A 18 -0.67 9.06 36.50
N LEU A 19 -1.85 8.99 37.12
CA LEU A 19 -2.03 8.96 38.56
C LEU A 19 -1.78 7.55 39.07
N ARG A 20 -1.13 7.54 40.22
CA ARG A 20 -0.55 6.43 40.97
C ARG A 20 -1.64 5.76 41.80
N ILE A 21 -1.90 4.46 41.63
CA ILE A 21 -2.50 3.63 42.69
C ILE A 21 -1.72 2.30 42.75
N ARG A 22 -1.20 2.03 43.94
CA ARG A 22 -0.61 0.75 44.36
C ARG A 22 -1.74 -0.22 44.73
N SER A 23 -1.61 -1.49 44.39
CA SER A 23 -1.94 -2.56 45.35
C SER A 23 -1.04 -3.78 45.10
N ALA A 24 -0.64 -4.39 46.20
CA ALA A 24 0.25 -5.54 46.29
C ALA A 24 -0.58 -6.82 46.46
N ALA A 25 0.13 -7.96 46.33
CA ALA A 25 -0.25 -9.33 46.67
C ALA A 25 -0.69 -10.20 45.49
N LEU A 26 0.24 -11.06 45.01
CA LEU A 26 0.06 -12.51 44.74
C LEU A 26 1.25 -13.02 43.92
N GLU A 27 2.42 -13.12 44.55
CA GLU A 27 3.53 -13.94 44.04
C GLU A 27 3.93 -14.91 45.15
N THR A 28 3.53 -16.17 45.03
CA THR A 28 4.15 -17.36 45.65
C THR A 28 3.33 -18.59 45.23
N SER A 29 3.56 -19.14 44.04
CA SER A 29 3.03 -20.50 43.70
C SER A 29 3.60 -21.17 42.44
N LEU A 30 4.45 -20.53 41.62
CA LEU A 30 4.77 -21.08 40.29
C LEU A 30 6.14 -21.76 40.14
N THR A 31 6.96 -21.80 41.18
CA THR A 31 8.30 -22.42 41.12
C THR A 31 8.34 -23.90 41.52
N SER A 32 7.23 -24.50 41.96
CA SER A 32 7.18 -25.91 42.36
C SER A 32 6.71 -26.88 41.26
N CYS A 33 6.17 -26.39 40.13
CA CYS A 33 5.53 -27.27 39.14
C CYS A 33 6.43 -27.63 37.93
N ILE A 34 7.62 -27.05 37.80
CA ILE A 34 8.46 -27.24 36.60
C ILE A 34 9.45 -28.41 36.74
N THR A 35 9.68 -28.91 37.95
CA THR A 35 10.70 -29.96 38.20
C THR A 35 10.19 -31.41 38.11
N GLU A 36 8.88 -31.66 37.99
CA GLU A 36 8.35 -33.03 37.92
C GLU A 36 8.08 -33.56 36.50
N LEU A 37 8.20 -32.74 35.44
CA LEU A 37 7.89 -33.16 34.07
C LEU A 37 9.09 -33.70 33.26
N ILE A 38 10.29 -33.76 33.84
CA ILE A 38 11.52 -34.14 33.09
C ILE A 38 11.92 -35.62 33.32
N SER A 39 11.28 -36.36 34.24
CA SER A 39 11.71 -37.75 34.55
C SER A 39 11.00 -38.86 33.77
N LEU A 40 10.02 -38.54 32.91
CA LEU A 40 9.27 -39.54 32.17
C LEU A 40 9.25 -39.13 30.70
N TYR A 41 10.23 -39.57 29.92
CA TYR A 41 10.10 -40.00 28.52
C TYR A 41 11.50 -40.18 27.90
N SER A 42 11.98 -41.41 27.94
CA SER A 42 12.84 -42.00 26.91
C SER A 42 12.31 -43.42 26.72
N PRO A 43 12.17 -43.91 25.48
CA PRO A 43 13.31 -44.65 24.93
C PRO A 43 13.49 -44.63 23.40
N CYS A 44 14.70 -45.00 23.00
CA CYS A 44 15.08 -45.76 21.79
C CYS A 44 14.80 -45.19 20.39
N LEU A 45 15.88 -44.97 19.61
CA LEU A 45 16.04 -45.36 18.20
C LEU A 45 17.53 -45.14 17.81
N ARG A 46 18.36 -46.18 17.89
CA ARG A 46 18.74 -47.14 16.83
C ARG A 46 19.46 -46.49 15.65
N GLN A 47 20.76 -46.80 15.58
CA GLN A 47 21.73 -46.43 14.55
C GLN A 47 21.32 -46.95 13.17
N HIS A 48 21.42 -46.10 12.14
CA HIS A 48 21.69 -46.54 10.77
C HIS A 48 22.91 -45.80 10.24
N ARG A 49 23.92 -46.60 9.90
CA ARG A 49 25.16 -46.20 9.22
C ARG A 49 24.84 -45.68 7.82
N SER A 50 25.41 -44.53 7.47
CA SER A 50 25.55 -44.06 6.10
C SER A 50 26.68 -44.82 5.39
N ILE A 51 26.38 -45.33 4.19
CA ILE A 51 27.36 -45.68 3.17
C ILE A 51 27.08 -44.75 2.00
N SER A 52 28.04 -43.88 1.68
CA SER A 52 28.13 -43.21 0.38
C SER A 52 29.59 -42.86 0.13
N THR A 53 30.20 -43.64 -0.75
CA THR A 53 31.24 -43.23 -1.70
C THR A 53 30.66 -42.06 -2.55
N GLU A 54 31.36 -41.07 -3.11
CA GLU A 54 32.67 -41.04 -3.75
C GLU A 54 32.98 -39.56 -4.17
N THR A 55 34.26 -39.19 -4.18
CA THR A 55 35.00 -38.28 -5.09
C THR A 55 34.39 -36.97 -5.65
N SER A 56 35.09 -35.86 -5.37
CA SER A 56 35.30 -34.74 -6.32
C SER A 56 36.61 -34.98 -7.09
N PRO A 57 36.74 -34.62 -8.39
CA PRO A 57 37.22 -33.27 -8.73
C PRO A 57 36.78 -32.73 -10.11
N GLY A 58 37.06 -31.44 -10.39
CA GLY A 58 37.37 -30.99 -11.76
C GLY A 58 36.63 -29.75 -12.26
N SER A 59 37.41 -28.72 -12.58
CA SER A 59 37.03 -27.44 -13.20
C SER A 59 36.74 -27.53 -14.71
N SER A 60 35.87 -26.66 -15.25
CA SER A 60 36.09 -25.91 -16.52
C SER A 60 34.86 -25.05 -16.92
N ASN A 61 35.12 -23.77 -17.24
CA ASN A 61 34.17 -22.69 -17.66
C ASN A 61 33.41 -22.96 -18.98
N PRO A 62 32.36 -22.18 -19.36
CA PRO A 62 32.61 -20.98 -20.19
C PRO A 62 31.64 -19.77 -19.98
N ALA A 63 32.08 -18.63 -20.53
CA ALA A 63 31.50 -17.29 -20.47
C ALA A 63 30.27 -17.06 -21.37
N ALA A 64 29.47 -16.04 -21.02
CA ALA A 64 28.40 -15.43 -21.81
C ALA A 64 28.47 -13.88 -21.74
N PRO A 65 27.86 -13.13 -22.69
CA PRO A 65 28.51 -12.02 -23.38
C PRO A 65 28.34 -10.62 -22.74
N LYS A 66 29.29 -9.73 -23.08
CA LYS A 66 29.37 -8.33 -22.63
C LYS A 66 28.43 -7.42 -23.46
N GLY A 67 27.54 -6.71 -22.76
CA GLY A 67 26.84 -5.49 -23.22
C GLY A 67 27.45 -4.23 -22.57
N PRO A 68 27.14 -3.01 -23.06
CA PRO A 68 28.08 -1.89 -23.01
C PRO A 68 28.04 -1.07 -21.70
N LEU A 69 29.25 -0.77 -21.22
CA LEU A 69 29.72 0.37 -20.42
C LEU A 69 28.76 0.91 -19.33
N ILE A 70 28.90 0.37 -18.12
CA ILE A 70 28.50 1.01 -16.88
C ILE A 70 29.76 1.52 -16.18
N VAL A 71 29.73 2.82 -15.90
CA VAL A 71 30.69 3.65 -15.16
C VAL A 71 31.34 2.90 -13.99
N ASP A 72 32.67 3.03 -13.87
CA ASP A 72 33.51 2.34 -12.89
C ASP A 72 32.96 2.43 -11.46
N PHE A 73 32.56 1.28 -10.92
CA PHE A 73 32.03 1.12 -9.56
C PHE A 73 33.03 1.60 -8.48
N ASP A 74 34.32 1.59 -8.80
CA ASP A 74 35.41 2.03 -7.92
C ASP A 74 35.42 3.55 -7.69
N GLU A 75 34.84 4.35 -8.60
CA GLU A 75 34.73 5.80 -8.41
C GLU A 75 33.58 6.18 -7.46
N GLN A 76 32.47 5.42 -7.48
CA GLN A 76 31.37 5.60 -6.53
C GLN A 76 31.74 5.19 -5.11
N VAL A 77 32.57 4.14 -4.95
CA VAL A 77 33.07 3.71 -3.64
C VAL A 77 34.00 4.76 -3.04
N LYS A 78 34.80 5.46 -3.86
CA LYS A 78 35.67 6.55 -3.39
C LYS A 78 34.90 7.82 -3.02
N LEU A 79 33.82 8.14 -3.72
CA LEU A 79 32.93 9.26 -3.37
C LEU A 79 32.12 8.97 -2.09
N ALA A 80 31.63 7.74 -1.91
CA ALA A 80 30.93 7.32 -0.69
C ALA A 80 31.83 7.31 0.56
N ALA A 81 33.15 7.18 0.38
CA ALA A 81 34.13 7.28 1.46
C ALA A 81 34.42 8.73 1.90
N SER A 82 33.91 9.73 1.19
CA SER A 82 34.15 11.16 1.46
C SER A 82 32.97 11.89 2.13
N GLU A 83 31.83 11.22 2.34
CA GLU A 83 30.73 11.81 3.11
C GLU A 83 31.00 11.70 4.62
N PRO A 84 30.89 12.79 5.40
CA PRO A 84 30.99 12.70 6.86
C PRO A 84 29.90 11.75 7.37
N SER A 85 30.36 10.72 8.09
CA SER A 85 29.54 9.66 8.63
C SER A 85 28.25 10.19 9.26
N ARG A 86 27.10 9.67 8.82
CA ARG A 86 25.84 9.83 9.55
C ARG A 86 26.09 9.42 11.01
N PRO A 87 25.84 10.30 12.00
CA PRO A 87 26.11 9.97 13.38
C PRO A 87 25.29 8.75 13.79
N SER A 88 25.97 7.74 14.34
CA SER A 88 25.32 6.57 14.92
C SER A 88 24.32 7.04 15.99
N ILE A 89 23.06 6.60 15.87
CA ILE A 89 21.99 6.88 16.84
C ILE A 89 22.32 6.31 18.23
N ILE A 90 23.28 5.40 18.32
CA ILE A 90 23.77 4.85 19.59
C ILE A 90 24.81 5.85 20.14
N PRO A 91 24.55 6.47 21.32
CA PRO A 91 25.53 7.37 21.93
C PRO A 91 26.83 6.61 22.17
N GLN A 92 27.94 7.27 21.82
CA GLN A 92 29.29 6.74 21.82
C GLN A 92 29.56 5.85 23.04
N THR A 93 29.63 4.54 22.84
CA THR A 93 30.17 3.62 23.83
C THR A 93 31.60 4.07 24.10
N ARG A 94 31.89 4.59 25.31
CA ARG A 94 33.26 4.89 25.72
C ARG A 94 34.11 3.62 25.51
N PRO A 95 35.31 3.73 24.92
CA PRO A 95 36.22 2.59 24.81
C PRO A 95 36.43 1.97 26.20
N GLN A 96 36.43 0.64 26.23
CA GLN A 96 36.50 -0.16 27.45
C GLN A 96 37.74 0.24 28.28
N VAL A 97 37.54 0.64 29.53
CA VAL A 97 38.63 0.74 30.51
C VAL A 97 38.90 -0.69 30.98
N SER A 98 40.07 -1.23 30.65
CA SER A 98 40.46 -2.60 31.01
C SER A 98 40.37 -2.80 32.53
N GLY A 99 39.59 -3.80 32.97
CA GLY A 99 39.53 -4.25 34.37
C GLY A 99 38.27 -3.89 35.17
N ARG A 100 37.31 -3.13 34.61
CA ARG A 100 36.01 -2.88 35.26
C ARG A 100 34.97 -3.95 34.88
N PRO A 101 34.00 -4.28 35.76
CA PRO A 101 32.83 -5.06 35.35
C PRO A 101 32.02 -4.29 34.29
N LEU A 102 31.41 -5.02 33.35
CA LEU A 102 30.59 -4.41 32.31
C LEU A 102 29.38 -3.71 32.94
N THR A 103 29.01 -2.57 32.37
CA THR A 103 27.75 -1.93 32.70
C THR A 103 26.59 -2.71 32.07
N LYS A 104 25.39 -2.63 32.67
CA LYS A 104 24.19 -3.30 32.16
C LYS A 104 23.88 -2.99 30.68
N LEU A 105 24.23 -1.77 30.22
CA LEU A 105 24.08 -1.38 28.83
C LEU A 105 25.07 -2.13 27.91
N GLU A 106 26.34 -2.21 28.32
CA GLU A 106 27.38 -2.94 27.59
C GLU A 106 27.11 -4.45 27.59
N GLU A 107 26.60 -5.00 28.69
CA GLU A 107 26.14 -6.39 28.75
C GLU A 107 24.98 -6.65 27.79
N TYR A 108 23.98 -5.77 27.75
CA TYR A 108 22.88 -5.88 26.80
C TYR A 108 23.36 -5.79 25.35
N GLN A 109 24.30 -4.90 25.05
CA GLN A 109 24.90 -4.78 23.71
C GLN A 109 25.69 -6.02 23.33
N ARG A 110 26.51 -6.55 24.25
CA ARG A 110 27.26 -7.79 24.06
C ARG A 110 26.33 -8.97 23.84
N LEU A 111 25.26 -9.06 24.63
CA LEU A 111 24.24 -10.10 24.48
C LEU A 111 23.54 -9.98 23.11
N LYS A 112 23.15 -8.77 22.69
CA LYS A 112 22.55 -8.53 21.37
C LYS A 112 23.51 -8.90 20.23
N ALA A 113 24.78 -8.54 20.33
CA ALA A 113 25.80 -8.89 19.34
C ALA A 113 26.05 -10.41 19.29
N SER A 114 26.18 -11.05 20.46
CA SER A 114 26.34 -12.51 20.59
C SER A 114 25.13 -13.25 20.03
N LYS A 115 23.93 -12.74 20.31
CA LYS A 115 22.65 -13.24 19.79
C LYS A 115 22.61 -13.16 18.26
N HIS A 116 22.92 -12.00 17.67
CA HIS A 116 22.98 -11.87 16.20
C HIS A 116 24.03 -12.77 15.54
N ALA A 117 25.17 -13.00 16.20
CA ALA A 117 26.22 -13.88 15.67
C ALA A 117 25.88 -15.37 15.80
N SER A 118 25.17 -15.76 16.86
CA SER A 118 25.04 -17.17 17.26
C SER A 118 23.65 -17.77 17.08
N ASP A 119 22.59 -16.95 16.92
CA ASP A 119 21.20 -17.44 16.85
C ASP A 119 20.93 -18.41 15.70
N LEU A 120 21.73 -18.35 14.63
CA LEU A 120 21.54 -19.14 13.41
C LEU A 120 22.49 -20.35 13.30
N ILE A 121 23.30 -20.64 14.33
CA ILE A 121 24.32 -21.71 14.27
C ILE A 121 23.73 -23.12 14.52
N GLY A 122 22.56 -23.20 15.18
CA GLY A 122 21.88 -24.47 15.48
C GLY A 122 21.13 -25.07 14.27
N GLY A 123 19.98 -25.67 14.53
CA GLY A 123 19.06 -26.13 13.47
C GLY A 123 18.12 -25.02 13.00
N VAL A 124 17.83 -24.97 11.70
CA VAL A 124 16.78 -24.11 11.14
C VAL A 124 15.44 -24.82 11.29
N LEU A 125 14.51 -24.22 12.01
CA LEU A 125 13.13 -24.72 12.09
C LEU A 125 12.37 -24.31 10.81
N GLU A 126 12.30 -25.23 9.86
CA GLU A 126 11.52 -25.08 8.63
C GLU A 126 10.01 -25.17 8.92
N ASP A 127 9.19 -24.45 8.14
CA ASP A 127 7.73 -24.57 8.05
C ASP A 127 6.93 -24.52 9.37
N HIS A 128 7.09 -23.43 10.14
CA HIS A 128 6.25 -23.18 11.31
C HIS A 128 5.45 -21.87 11.18
N TYR A 129 4.24 -21.87 11.74
CA TYR A 129 3.38 -20.70 11.75
C TYR A 129 3.93 -19.61 12.68
N LYS A 130 4.12 -18.41 12.12
CA LYS A 130 4.50 -17.20 12.86
C LYS A 130 3.32 -16.21 12.88
N PRO A 131 2.74 -15.87 14.05
CA PRO A 131 1.58 -14.97 14.11
C PRO A 131 1.79 -13.58 13.49
N HIS A 132 3.00 -13.05 13.59
CA HIS A 132 3.31 -11.73 13.03
C HIS A 132 3.43 -11.73 11.51
N GLU A 133 3.68 -12.88 10.88
CA GLU A 133 3.95 -12.98 9.45
C GLU A 133 2.74 -12.59 8.59
N LEU A 134 1.54 -13.00 8.98
CA LEU A 134 0.29 -12.58 8.31
C LEU A 134 0.09 -11.06 8.33
N ILE A 135 0.61 -10.40 9.37
CA ILE A 135 0.54 -8.94 9.49
C ILE A 135 1.68 -8.27 8.74
N THR A 136 2.91 -8.81 8.73
CA THR A 136 4.10 -8.17 8.14
C THR A 136 4.29 -8.49 6.65
N ASN A 137 4.09 -9.74 6.26
CA ASN A 137 4.25 -10.24 4.91
C ASN A 137 3.08 -11.17 4.54
N PRO A 138 1.89 -10.61 4.31
CA PRO A 138 0.74 -11.41 3.89
C PRO A 138 0.94 -12.00 2.48
N PRO A 139 0.35 -13.18 2.20
CA PRO A 139 0.40 -13.81 0.88
C PRO A 139 -0.34 -12.97 -0.17
N SER A 140 0.06 -13.10 -1.44
CA SER A 140 -0.68 -12.50 -2.55
C SER A 140 -2.03 -13.21 -2.75
N PRO A 141 -3.07 -12.54 -3.27
CA PRO A 141 -4.36 -13.19 -3.56
C PRO A 141 -4.28 -14.43 -4.47
N ARG A 142 -3.21 -14.55 -5.28
CA ARG A 142 -2.96 -15.69 -6.16
C ARG A 142 -2.39 -16.90 -5.40
N ASP A 143 -1.64 -16.65 -4.34
CA ASP A 143 -0.90 -17.65 -3.57
C ASP A 143 -1.77 -18.26 -2.45
N ILE A 144 -3.04 -17.89 -2.37
CA ILE A 144 -3.97 -18.44 -1.39
C ILE A 144 -4.32 -19.88 -1.79
N THR A 145 -3.90 -20.80 -0.93
CA THR A 145 -4.24 -22.22 -1.01
C THR A 145 -5.36 -22.59 -0.05
N LEU A 146 -6.02 -23.73 -0.28
CA LEU A 146 -7.11 -24.20 0.59
C LEU A 146 -6.56 -24.63 1.95
N GLU A 147 -5.35 -25.18 1.98
CA GLU A 147 -4.62 -25.59 3.18
C GLU A 147 -4.36 -24.38 4.09
N LEU A 148 -4.03 -23.23 3.50
CA LEU A 148 -3.81 -22.00 4.27
C LEU A 148 -5.10 -21.50 4.94
N LEU A 149 -6.23 -21.54 4.22
CA LEU A 149 -7.55 -21.16 4.75
C LEU A 149 -8.04 -22.15 5.82
N LEU A 150 -7.75 -23.44 5.64
CA LEU A 150 -8.02 -24.47 6.65
C LEU A 150 -7.18 -24.19 7.91
N ALA A 151 -5.88 -23.97 7.74
CA ALA A 151 -4.94 -23.69 8.83
C ALA A 151 -5.26 -22.39 9.58
N SER A 152 -5.80 -21.38 8.90
CA SER A 152 -6.24 -20.13 9.54
C SER A 152 -7.55 -20.25 10.33
N GLY A 153 -8.25 -21.38 10.20
CA GLY A 153 -9.56 -21.60 10.83
C GLY A 153 -10.71 -20.89 10.13
N ALA A 154 -10.57 -20.52 8.85
CA ALA A 154 -11.58 -19.75 8.11
C ALA A 154 -12.90 -20.53 7.88
N HIS A 155 -12.83 -21.85 7.88
CA HIS A 155 -13.95 -22.76 7.64
C HIS A 155 -14.87 -22.96 8.86
N LEU A 156 -14.46 -22.52 10.05
CA LEU A 156 -15.24 -22.70 11.27
C LEU A 156 -16.27 -21.57 11.38
N GLY A 157 -17.55 -21.89 11.23
CA GLY A 157 -18.62 -20.94 11.51
C GLY A 157 -19.09 -20.99 12.96
N HIS A 158 -20.30 -20.52 13.20
CA HIS A 158 -20.98 -20.53 14.48
C HIS A 158 -21.76 -21.84 14.75
N ALA A 159 -22.25 -21.97 15.98
CA ALA A 159 -23.10 -23.07 16.40
C ALA A 159 -24.41 -23.12 15.60
N THR A 160 -24.93 -24.33 15.38
CA THR A 160 -26.17 -24.61 14.62
C THR A 160 -27.40 -23.84 15.10
N ALA A 161 -27.45 -23.47 16.38
CA ALA A 161 -28.55 -22.69 16.95
C ALA A 161 -28.54 -21.20 16.59
N LEU A 162 -27.36 -20.63 16.25
CA LEU A 162 -27.17 -19.20 15.96
C LEU A 162 -27.12 -18.92 14.44
N TRP A 163 -27.61 -19.84 13.63
CA TRP A 163 -27.47 -19.78 12.19
C TRP A 163 -28.51 -18.87 11.51
N ASN A 164 -28.06 -18.10 10.51
CA ASN A 164 -28.94 -17.34 9.63
C ASN A 164 -29.24 -18.11 8.32
N PRO A 165 -30.51 -18.42 8.02
CA PRO A 165 -30.88 -19.19 6.84
C PRO A 165 -30.50 -18.52 5.50
N GLY A 166 -30.38 -17.18 5.48
CA GLY A 166 -29.89 -16.45 4.30
C GLY A 166 -28.49 -16.86 3.87
N ASN A 167 -27.71 -17.44 4.79
CA ASN A 167 -26.32 -17.86 4.56
C ASN A 167 -26.16 -19.35 4.18
N GLN A 168 -27.26 -20.09 3.97
CA GLN A 168 -27.24 -21.53 3.67
C GLN A 168 -26.30 -21.90 2.51
N ARG A 169 -26.25 -21.06 1.49
CA ARG A 169 -25.48 -21.27 0.25
C ARG A 169 -23.96 -21.37 0.44
N PHE A 170 -23.42 -20.88 1.56
CA PHE A 170 -21.97 -20.90 1.82
C PHE A 170 -21.55 -22.04 2.76
N ILE A 171 -22.51 -22.71 3.40
CA ILE A 171 -22.29 -23.78 4.36
C ILE A 171 -22.09 -25.10 3.62
N PHE A 172 -21.00 -25.79 3.94
CA PHE A 172 -20.67 -27.12 3.43
C PHE A 172 -21.39 -28.22 4.21
N GLY A 173 -21.45 -28.12 5.54
CA GLY A 173 -22.04 -29.14 6.39
C GLY A 173 -21.98 -28.78 7.86
N ILE A 174 -22.26 -29.75 8.73
CA ILE A 174 -22.23 -29.59 10.19
C ILE A 174 -21.29 -30.64 10.77
N ARG A 175 -20.41 -30.23 11.68
CA ARG A 175 -19.54 -31.12 12.45
C ARG A 175 -19.45 -30.61 13.88
N GLN A 176 -19.61 -31.51 14.85
CA GLN A 176 -19.53 -31.16 16.28
C GLN A 176 -20.47 -30.01 16.69
N GLY A 177 -21.65 -29.91 16.06
CA GLY A 177 -22.63 -28.86 16.35
C GLY A 177 -22.31 -27.46 15.79
N ILE A 178 -21.24 -27.35 14.99
CA ILE A 178 -20.79 -26.11 14.34
C ILE A 178 -21.01 -26.23 12.82
N HIS A 179 -21.42 -25.13 12.19
CA HIS A 179 -21.50 -25.05 10.73
C HIS A 179 -20.11 -24.89 10.13
N LEU A 180 -19.81 -25.70 9.11
CA LEU A 180 -18.59 -25.62 8.34
C LEU A 180 -18.85 -24.82 7.06
N ILE A 181 -18.05 -23.80 6.81
CA ILE A 181 -18.07 -22.99 5.59
C ILE A 181 -17.23 -23.68 4.51
N SER A 182 -17.72 -23.74 3.28
CA SER A 182 -16.99 -24.37 2.17
C SER A 182 -15.74 -23.56 1.79
N LEU A 183 -14.55 -24.16 1.93
CA LEU A 183 -13.26 -23.54 1.63
C LEU A 183 -13.13 -23.03 0.19
N ASP A 184 -13.70 -23.76 -0.78
CA ASP A 184 -13.69 -23.35 -2.19
C ASP A 184 -14.46 -22.05 -2.39
N VAL A 185 -15.60 -21.93 -1.70
CA VAL A 185 -16.43 -20.73 -1.72
C VAL A 185 -15.69 -19.57 -1.06
N ILE A 186 -14.99 -19.80 0.07
CA ILE A 186 -14.14 -18.79 0.72
C ILE A 186 -13.08 -18.28 -0.27
N ALA A 187 -12.32 -19.19 -0.87
CA ALA A 187 -11.23 -18.85 -1.79
C ALA A 187 -11.72 -18.05 -3.00
N ALA A 188 -12.85 -18.45 -3.60
CA ALA A 188 -13.44 -17.75 -4.74
C ALA A 188 -13.90 -16.31 -4.38
N HIS A 189 -14.57 -16.14 -3.25
CA HIS A 189 -15.06 -14.83 -2.80
C HIS A 189 -13.94 -13.92 -2.34
N LEU A 190 -12.93 -14.47 -1.65
CA LEU A 190 -11.74 -13.72 -1.24
C LEU A 190 -10.96 -13.21 -2.47
N ARG A 191 -10.75 -14.04 -3.49
CA ARG A 191 -10.11 -13.62 -4.75
C ARG A 191 -10.94 -12.56 -5.49
N ARG A 192 -12.27 -12.68 -5.48
CA ARG A 192 -13.17 -11.66 -6.05
C ARG A 192 -13.04 -10.33 -5.32
N ALA A 193 -13.10 -10.34 -4.00
CA ALA A 193 -12.94 -9.15 -3.16
C ALA A 193 -11.55 -8.51 -3.35
N ALA A 194 -10.49 -9.32 -3.40
CA ALA A 194 -9.13 -8.84 -3.68
C ALA A 194 -9.04 -8.15 -5.06
N LYS A 195 -9.71 -8.69 -6.08
CA LYS A 195 -9.77 -8.05 -7.42
C LYS A 195 -10.48 -6.69 -7.38
N VAL A 196 -11.55 -6.56 -6.59
CA VAL A 196 -12.24 -5.27 -6.38
C VAL A 196 -11.32 -4.27 -5.67
N VAL A 197 -10.67 -4.67 -4.58
CA VAL A 197 -9.70 -3.84 -3.86
C VAL A 197 -8.55 -3.40 -4.76
N HIS A 198 -8.02 -4.31 -5.57
CA HIS A 198 -7.00 -4.02 -6.57
C HIS A 198 -7.48 -2.97 -7.58
N GLY A 199 -8.68 -3.15 -8.15
CA GLY A 199 -9.26 -2.22 -9.14
C GLY A 199 -9.53 -0.83 -8.56
N VAL A 200 -10.09 -0.77 -7.35
CA VAL A 200 -10.32 0.51 -6.65
C VAL A 200 -8.98 1.18 -6.36
N SER A 201 -7.99 0.47 -5.83
CA SER A 201 -6.66 1.03 -5.56
C SER A 201 -5.96 1.51 -6.85
N LYS A 202 -6.08 0.74 -7.93
CA LYS A 202 -5.53 1.06 -9.25
C LYS A 202 -6.14 2.33 -9.84
N ASN A 203 -7.45 2.52 -9.72
CA ASN A 203 -8.12 3.75 -10.14
C ASN A 203 -7.84 4.92 -9.19
N GLY A 204 -7.16 4.64 -8.09
CA GLY A 204 -7.05 5.54 -6.98
C GLY A 204 -8.43 5.87 -6.44
N GLY A 205 -9.17 4.92 -5.87
CA GLY A 205 -10.33 5.15 -4.99
C GLY A 205 -10.05 4.91 -3.49
N ILE A 206 -10.81 5.57 -2.61
CA ILE A 206 -10.67 5.54 -1.15
C ILE A 206 -11.16 4.25 -0.56
N ILE A 207 -10.22 3.52 0.06
CA ILE A 207 -10.48 2.28 0.76
C ILE A 207 -10.38 2.54 2.26
N ILE A 208 -11.44 2.23 2.99
CA ILE A 208 -11.46 2.24 4.47
C ILE A 208 -11.56 0.81 4.96
N PHE A 209 -10.61 0.39 5.81
CA PHE A 209 -10.67 -0.86 6.55
C PHE A 209 -11.28 -0.62 7.92
N VAL A 210 -12.35 -1.33 8.26
CA VAL A 210 -13.09 -1.17 9.52
C VAL A 210 -13.02 -2.48 10.28
N GLY A 211 -12.41 -2.46 11.46
CA GLY A 211 -12.35 -3.61 12.36
C GLY A 211 -12.39 -3.14 13.80
N THR A 212 -13.51 -3.37 14.49
CA THR A 212 -13.79 -2.79 15.82
C THR A 212 -13.62 -3.78 16.96
N ARG A 213 -13.26 -5.05 16.66
CA ARG A 213 -13.00 -6.06 17.70
C ARG A 213 -11.57 -5.95 18.23
N ASP A 214 -11.38 -6.33 19.48
CA ASP A 214 -10.07 -6.35 20.13
C ASP A 214 -9.07 -7.24 19.37
N GLY A 215 -7.83 -6.79 19.26
CA GLY A 215 -6.76 -7.50 18.56
C GLY A 215 -6.74 -7.30 17.04
N GLN A 216 -7.80 -6.77 16.42
CA GLN A 216 -7.83 -6.48 14.97
C GLN A 216 -7.04 -5.21 14.61
N GLU A 217 -6.88 -4.27 15.54
CA GLU A 217 -6.26 -2.96 15.33
C GLU A 217 -4.96 -3.02 14.51
N ARG A 218 -4.00 -3.84 14.95
CA ARG A 218 -2.70 -3.96 14.30
C ARG A 218 -2.82 -4.43 12.85
N ALA A 219 -3.71 -5.36 12.57
CA ALA A 219 -3.91 -5.90 11.22
C ALA A 219 -4.55 -4.87 10.29
N VAL A 220 -5.59 -4.19 10.76
CA VAL A 220 -6.32 -3.13 10.04
C VAL A 220 -5.38 -1.97 9.71
N VAL A 221 -4.62 -1.50 10.70
CA VAL A 221 -3.67 -0.38 10.55
C VAL A 221 -2.59 -0.72 9.51
N GLU A 222 -2.00 -1.91 9.57
CA GLU A 222 -0.96 -2.32 8.61
C GLU A 222 -1.52 -2.53 7.20
N ALA A 223 -2.72 -3.10 7.04
CA ALA A 223 -3.37 -3.21 5.74
C ALA A 223 -3.70 -1.83 5.13
N ALA A 224 -4.23 -0.91 5.94
CA ALA A 224 -4.47 0.47 5.51
C ALA A 224 -3.17 1.16 5.08
N LYS A 225 -2.08 1.01 5.83
CA LYS A 225 -0.75 1.53 5.45
C LYS A 225 -0.27 0.97 4.12
N ARG A 226 -0.40 -0.34 3.87
CA ARG A 226 0.01 -0.99 2.60
C ARG A 226 -0.74 -0.44 1.40
N ALA A 227 -2.07 -0.36 1.52
CA ALA A 227 -2.96 0.13 0.47
C ALA A 227 -2.96 1.66 0.35
N LYS A 228 -2.27 2.38 1.25
CA LYS A 228 -2.43 3.84 1.46
C LYS A 228 -3.91 4.26 1.59
N GLY A 229 -4.68 3.41 2.27
CA GLY A 229 -6.07 3.66 2.63
C GLY A 229 -6.20 4.13 4.07
N TYR A 230 -7.42 4.05 4.58
CA TYR A 230 -7.77 4.41 5.95
C TYR A 230 -8.14 3.21 6.78
N HIS A 231 -8.12 3.42 8.08
CA HIS A 231 -8.58 2.45 9.05
C HIS A 231 -9.53 3.10 10.04
N VAL A 232 -10.47 2.32 10.53
CA VAL A 232 -11.28 2.62 11.70
C VAL A 232 -11.19 1.41 12.62
N THR A 233 -10.60 1.62 13.79
CA THR A 233 -10.36 0.58 14.80
C THR A 233 -11.24 0.77 16.03
N GLU A 234 -11.57 2.01 16.33
CA GLU A 234 -12.56 2.36 17.35
C GLU A 234 -13.98 2.18 16.82
N ARG A 235 -14.97 2.34 17.71
CA ARG A 235 -16.38 2.28 17.36
C ARG A 235 -16.72 3.29 16.25
N TRP A 236 -17.43 2.82 15.22
CA TRP A 236 -17.96 3.69 14.17
C TRP A 236 -18.94 4.73 14.74
N VAL A 237 -18.67 6.01 14.47
CA VAL A 237 -19.57 7.10 14.87
C VAL A 237 -20.73 7.17 13.87
N PRO A 238 -21.98 6.96 14.29
CA PRO A 238 -23.14 7.10 13.40
C PRO A 238 -23.19 8.48 12.76
N GLY A 239 -23.45 8.51 11.46
CA GLY A 239 -23.50 9.74 10.67
C GLY A 239 -22.17 10.12 10.01
N THR A 240 -21.11 9.31 10.15
CA THR A 240 -19.80 9.61 9.54
C THR A 240 -19.88 9.77 8.03
N ILE A 241 -20.78 9.07 7.35
CA ILE A 241 -21.03 9.21 5.91
C ILE A 241 -22.23 10.12 5.65
N THR A 242 -23.34 9.96 6.38
CA THR A 242 -24.58 10.69 6.11
C THR A 242 -24.54 12.16 6.56
N ASN A 243 -23.93 12.42 7.71
CA ASN A 243 -23.74 13.74 8.31
C ASN A 243 -22.24 14.14 8.33
N LYS A 244 -21.55 13.75 7.25
CA LYS A 244 -20.11 13.93 7.08
C LYS A 244 -19.68 15.39 7.20
N ASP A 245 -20.52 16.35 6.79
CA ASP A 245 -20.17 17.76 6.83
C ASP A 245 -20.13 18.31 8.26
N GLN A 246 -20.94 17.80 9.18
CA GLN A 246 -20.83 18.17 10.60
C GLN A 246 -19.67 17.44 11.28
N LEU A 247 -19.55 16.11 11.08
CA LEU A 247 -18.60 15.28 11.82
C LEU A 247 -17.14 15.41 11.32
N LEU A 248 -16.95 15.70 10.03
CA LEU A 248 -15.63 15.75 9.40
C LEU A 248 -15.24 17.17 8.95
N SER A 249 -16.03 18.19 9.27
CA SER A 249 -15.76 19.61 8.92
C SER A 249 -14.38 20.09 9.35
N GLU A 250 -13.94 19.71 10.55
CA GLU A 250 -12.68 20.18 11.14
C GLU A 250 -11.45 19.45 10.57
N GLN A 251 -11.64 18.37 9.81
CA GLN A 251 -10.55 17.52 9.35
C GLN A 251 -9.84 18.13 8.14
N LYS A 252 -8.51 18.24 8.23
CA LYS A 252 -7.68 18.81 7.15
C LYS A 252 -7.62 17.86 5.96
N VAL A 253 -8.13 18.36 4.86
CA VAL A 253 -8.11 17.71 3.56
C VAL A 253 -6.78 18.00 2.84
N ARG A 254 -6.09 16.95 2.35
CA ARG A 254 -4.86 17.09 1.56
C ARG A 254 -5.09 16.73 0.09
N ILE A 255 -4.41 17.46 -0.80
CA ILE A 255 -4.44 17.25 -2.25
C ILE A 255 -3.16 16.52 -2.64
N LEU A 256 -3.33 15.37 -3.28
CA LEU A 256 -2.23 14.50 -3.71
C LEU A 256 -2.16 14.46 -5.24
N ASN A 257 -0.92 14.33 -5.74
CA ASN A 257 -0.65 13.97 -7.13
C ASN A 257 -1.00 12.51 -7.42
N TYR A 258 -1.00 12.14 -8.71
CA TYR A 258 -1.14 10.75 -9.17
C TYR A 258 -0.05 9.80 -8.61
N LEU A 259 1.10 10.35 -8.23
CA LEU A 259 2.20 9.64 -7.56
C LEU A 259 2.07 9.59 -6.02
N ASP A 260 0.92 9.98 -5.46
CA ASP A 260 0.68 10.14 -4.02
C ASP A 260 1.63 11.12 -3.32
N GLN A 261 2.14 12.11 -4.05
CA GLN A 261 2.96 13.19 -3.49
C GLN A 261 2.09 14.40 -3.16
N GLU A 262 2.30 15.01 -1.99
CA GLU A 262 1.57 16.21 -1.58
C GLU A 262 1.98 17.41 -2.43
N ILE A 263 0.99 18.08 -3.01
CA ILE A 263 1.19 19.34 -3.72
C ILE A 263 0.97 20.48 -2.74
N ARG A 264 1.97 21.34 -2.57
CA ARG A 264 1.79 22.62 -1.88
C ARG A 264 1.35 23.64 -2.91
N LEU A 265 0.03 23.80 -3.02
CA LEU A 265 -0.56 24.83 -3.88
C LEU A 265 -0.53 26.18 -3.16
N THR A 266 -0.27 27.25 -3.90
CA THR A 266 -0.50 28.63 -3.42
C THR A 266 -2.00 28.90 -3.29
N GLU A 267 -2.38 29.93 -2.55
CA GLU A 267 -3.80 30.26 -2.34
C GLU A 267 -4.54 30.58 -3.66
N GLU A 268 -3.83 31.15 -4.64
CA GLU A 268 -4.34 31.44 -5.98
C GLU A 268 -4.64 30.15 -6.77
N GLU A 269 -3.70 29.19 -6.80
CA GLU A 269 -3.90 27.90 -7.48
C GLU A 269 -5.03 27.07 -6.84
N LYS A 270 -5.21 27.18 -5.51
CA LYS A 270 -6.34 26.55 -4.81
C LYS A 270 -7.67 27.14 -5.25
N LEU A 271 -7.74 28.45 -5.47
CA LEU A 271 -8.95 29.14 -5.93
C LEU A 271 -9.32 28.71 -7.36
N GLU A 272 -8.35 28.62 -8.27
CA GLU A 272 -8.58 28.15 -9.63
C GLU A 272 -9.06 26.70 -9.67
N LEU A 273 -8.48 25.82 -8.85
CA LEU A 273 -8.92 24.44 -8.72
C LEU A 273 -10.37 24.35 -8.25
N LYS A 274 -10.77 25.19 -7.30
CA LYS A 274 -12.17 25.27 -6.84
C LYS A 274 -13.11 25.67 -7.99
N GLN A 275 -12.74 26.68 -8.78
CA GLN A 275 -13.55 27.15 -9.91
C GLN A 275 -13.72 26.05 -10.98
N LYS A 276 -12.65 25.30 -11.29
CA LYS A 276 -12.70 24.17 -12.24
C LYS A 276 -13.56 23.00 -11.74
N LEU A 277 -13.41 22.61 -10.47
CA LEU A 277 -14.20 21.54 -9.83
C LEU A 277 -15.67 21.91 -9.67
N ALA A 278 -15.98 23.18 -9.44
CA ALA A 278 -17.35 23.68 -9.39
C ALA A 278 -17.99 23.75 -10.79
N GLY A 279 -17.20 24.04 -11.83
CA GLY A 279 -17.67 24.14 -13.22
C GLY A 279 -17.95 22.80 -13.91
N GLU A 280 -17.20 21.74 -13.59
CA GLU A 280 -17.42 20.40 -14.19
C GLU A 280 -18.64 19.66 -13.60
N ASN A 281 -19.21 20.14 -12.49
CA ASN A 281 -20.48 19.69 -11.91
C ASN A 281 -21.59 20.75 -12.13
N GLY A 282 -21.70 21.25 -13.36
CA GLY A 282 -22.72 22.21 -13.76
C GLY A 282 -24.13 21.60 -13.73
N ASP A 283 -24.73 21.58 -12.54
CA ASP A 283 -26.17 21.68 -12.27
C ASP A 283 -26.38 21.99 -10.77
N ILE A 284 -25.78 23.07 -10.26
CA ILE A 284 -26.32 23.75 -9.07
C ILE A 284 -26.28 25.25 -9.32
N HIS A 285 -27.48 25.81 -9.36
CA HIS A 285 -27.83 27.18 -9.63
C HIS A 285 -27.04 28.21 -8.78
N ARG A 286 -26.82 29.38 -9.38
CA ARG A 286 -26.65 30.72 -8.75
C ARG A 286 -26.69 30.72 -7.23
N ILE A 287 -25.54 30.90 -6.59
CA ILE A 287 -25.49 31.48 -5.25
C ILE A 287 -24.54 32.67 -5.34
N GLN A 288 -25.15 33.85 -5.37
CA GLN A 288 -24.47 35.09 -4.98
C GLN A 288 -24.07 34.89 -3.51
N VAL A 289 -22.77 34.84 -3.25
CA VAL A 289 -22.24 34.73 -1.90
C VAL A 289 -22.22 36.14 -1.33
N GLU A 290 -23.24 36.46 -0.55
CA GLU A 290 -23.20 37.60 0.37
C GLU A 290 -22.30 37.25 1.56
N ASP A 291 -21.47 38.22 1.92
CA ASP A 291 -20.51 38.16 3.01
C ASP A 291 -21.21 37.94 4.36
N THR A 292 -21.25 36.70 4.84
CA THR A 292 -21.51 36.45 6.27
C THR A 292 -20.74 35.21 6.74
N ALA A 293 -19.85 35.47 7.70
CA ALA A 293 -19.25 34.59 8.70
C ALA A 293 -19.24 33.06 8.46
N GLN A 294 -18.01 32.53 8.47
CA GLN A 294 -17.64 31.14 8.76
C GLN A 294 -17.81 30.10 7.63
N VAL A 295 -16.64 29.86 7.02
CA VAL A 295 -16.14 28.71 6.24
C VAL A 295 -16.82 28.28 4.93
N PRO A 296 -16.31 28.75 3.78
CA PRO A 296 -16.36 28.00 2.53
C PRO A 296 -15.09 27.13 2.40
N PHE A 297 -14.95 26.09 3.23
CA PHE A 297 -14.01 25.00 2.95
C PHE A 297 -14.58 24.14 1.82
N GLY A 298 -14.40 24.60 0.58
CA GLY A 298 -14.93 24.04 -0.67
C GLY A 298 -14.39 22.66 -1.11
N TYR A 299 -14.04 21.80 -0.17
CA TYR A 299 -14.00 20.35 -0.37
C TYR A 299 -14.91 19.78 0.71
N GLY A 300 -16.19 19.58 0.41
CA GLY A 300 -17.12 18.93 1.36
C GLY A 300 -16.55 17.58 1.83
N ALA A 301 -17.07 17.05 2.93
CA ALA A 301 -16.46 15.87 3.53
C ALA A 301 -16.38 14.70 2.52
N ILE A 302 -15.24 14.01 2.52
CA ILE A 302 -14.88 13.09 1.45
C ILE A 302 -15.55 11.74 1.69
N ARG A 303 -16.21 11.22 0.66
CA ARG A 303 -16.88 9.92 0.70
C ARG A 303 -15.88 8.81 0.33
N PRO A 304 -15.89 7.65 1.00
CA PRO A 304 -15.10 6.51 0.58
C PRO A 304 -15.65 5.85 -0.70
N ASP A 305 -14.76 5.28 -1.50
CA ASP A 305 -15.13 4.54 -2.72
C ASP A 305 -15.31 3.04 -2.44
N LEU A 306 -14.72 2.53 -1.36
CA LEU A 306 -14.83 1.15 -0.92
C LEU A 306 -14.67 1.08 0.60
N VAL A 307 -15.55 0.32 1.26
CA VAL A 307 -15.40 0.02 2.69
C VAL A 307 -15.23 -1.48 2.88
N VAL A 308 -14.20 -1.88 3.61
CA VAL A 308 -13.91 -3.27 3.99
C VAL A 308 -14.22 -3.42 5.46
N CYS A 309 -15.27 -4.17 5.80
CA CYS A 309 -15.71 -4.42 7.16
C CYS A 309 -15.33 -5.83 7.61
N LEU A 310 -14.64 -5.94 8.74
CA LEU A 310 -14.22 -7.23 9.27
C LEU A 310 -15.26 -7.90 10.15
N ASN A 311 -16.14 -7.10 10.73
CA ASN A 311 -17.12 -7.53 11.71
C ASN A 311 -18.45 -6.78 11.44
N PRO A 312 -19.23 -7.25 10.46
CA PRO A 312 -20.45 -6.58 10.00
C PRO A 312 -21.60 -6.67 11.01
N LEU A 313 -21.61 -7.69 11.87
CA LEU A 313 -22.67 -7.88 12.87
C LEU A 313 -22.74 -6.72 13.87
N GLU A 314 -21.58 -6.23 14.32
CA GLU A 314 -21.50 -5.10 15.26
C GLU A 314 -21.60 -3.74 14.56
N ASN A 315 -21.26 -3.68 13.26
CA ASN A 315 -21.18 -2.43 12.49
C ASN A 315 -22.33 -2.24 11.49
N LYS A 316 -23.56 -2.61 11.87
CA LYS A 316 -24.75 -2.49 11.01
C LYS A 316 -25.04 -1.06 10.57
N THR A 317 -24.85 -0.08 11.46
CA THR A 317 -25.08 1.34 11.15
C THR A 317 -24.18 1.82 10.01
N MET A 318 -22.90 1.44 10.03
CA MET A 318 -21.96 1.78 8.96
C MET A 318 -22.40 1.18 7.62
N LEU A 319 -22.85 -0.08 7.61
CA LEU A 319 -23.34 -0.73 6.40
C LEU A 319 -24.60 -0.07 5.85
N GLN A 320 -25.52 0.34 6.73
CA GLN A 320 -26.72 1.08 6.35
C GLN A 320 -26.39 2.44 5.73
N GLU A 321 -25.45 3.19 6.32
CA GLU A 321 -24.97 4.45 5.77
C GLU A 321 -24.31 4.25 4.39
N CYS A 322 -23.47 3.21 4.24
CA CYS A 322 -22.87 2.87 2.96
C CYS A 322 -23.91 2.53 1.90
N ALA A 323 -24.95 1.77 2.25
CA ALA A 323 -26.05 1.43 1.35
C ALA A 323 -26.82 2.68 0.91
N GLN A 324 -27.14 3.60 1.84
CA GLN A 324 -27.80 4.87 1.52
C GLN A 324 -26.97 5.75 0.57
N TYR A 325 -25.65 5.79 0.76
CA TYR A 325 -24.73 6.61 -0.04
C TYR A 325 -24.16 5.90 -1.28
N ARG A 326 -24.65 4.68 -1.57
CA ARG A 326 -24.25 3.84 -2.72
C ARG A 326 -22.74 3.55 -2.75
N ILE A 327 -22.17 3.27 -1.59
CA ILE A 327 -20.76 2.91 -1.43
C ILE A 327 -20.67 1.39 -1.40
N PRO A 328 -19.87 0.75 -2.27
CA PRO A 328 -19.71 -0.70 -2.26
C PRO A 328 -18.97 -1.14 -0.99
N THR A 329 -19.43 -2.25 -0.42
CA THR A 329 -18.88 -2.82 0.81
C THR A 329 -18.38 -4.24 0.61
N ILE A 330 -17.23 -4.56 1.20
CA ILE A 330 -16.69 -5.91 1.34
C ILE A 330 -16.84 -6.29 2.81
N GLY A 331 -17.35 -7.48 3.12
CA GLY A 331 -17.52 -7.94 4.50
C GLY A 331 -17.12 -9.38 4.71
N ILE A 332 -16.52 -9.69 5.86
CA ILE A 332 -16.40 -11.08 6.33
C ILE A 332 -17.76 -11.52 6.86
N ILE A 333 -18.32 -12.58 6.29
CA ILE A 333 -19.65 -13.06 6.61
C ILE A 333 -19.55 -14.44 7.25
N ASP A 334 -19.77 -14.51 8.56
CA ASP A 334 -19.98 -15.77 9.25
C ASP A 334 -21.43 -16.25 9.05
N THR A 335 -21.68 -17.51 9.41
CA THR A 335 -22.93 -18.27 9.33
C THR A 335 -24.13 -17.61 10.01
N ASP A 336 -23.95 -16.73 10.99
CA ASP A 336 -25.01 -15.99 11.68
C ASP A 336 -25.35 -14.64 11.02
N VAL A 337 -24.48 -14.13 10.14
CA VAL A 337 -24.67 -12.85 9.44
C VAL A 337 -25.44 -13.04 8.14
N ASP A 338 -26.33 -12.09 7.84
CA ASP A 338 -27.02 -12.03 6.55
C ASP A 338 -26.03 -11.58 5.44
N PRO A 339 -25.76 -12.41 4.42
CA PRO A 339 -24.84 -12.04 3.36
C PRO A 339 -25.34 -10.92 2.43
N THR A 340 -26.62 -10.51 2.53
CA THR A 340 -27.17 -9.41 1.71
C THR A 340 -26.80 -8.02 2.21
N CYS A 341 -26.28 -7.90 3.44
CA CYS A 341 -25.91 -6.60 4.01
C CYS A 341 -24.67 -5.96 3.36
N VAL A 342 -23.90 -6.73 2.59
CA VAL A 342 -22.67 -6.29 1.92
C VAL A 342 -22.71 -6.57 0.42
N THR A 343 -21.99 -5.74 -0.36
CA THR A 343 -21.93 -5.91 -1.82
C THR A 343 -21.11 -7.13 -2.23
N TYR A 344 -19.97 -7.34 -1.56
CA TYR A 344 -19.04 -8.44 -1.83
C TYR A 344 -18.78 -9.24 -0.53
N PRO A 345 -19.58 -10.27 -0.25
CA PRO A 345 -19.40 -11.10 0.94
C PRO A 345 -18.17 -12.00 0.79
N ILE A 346 -17.40 -12.16 1.86
CA ILE A 346 -16.35 -13.16 2.01
C ILE A 346 -16.82 -14.12 3.11
N PRO A 347 -17.37 -15.29 2.77
CA PRO A 347 -17.81 -16.23 3.78
C PRO A 347 -16.59 -16.78 4.51
N ALA A 348 -16.45 -16.50 5.80
CA ALA A 348 -15.36 -16.98 6.63
C ALA A 348 -15.65 -16.70 8.11
N ASN A 349 -14.89 -17.36 8.97
CA ASN A 349 -14.84 -17.08 10.41
C ASN A 349 -14.35 -15.66 10.70
N ASP A 350 -15.16 -14.84 11.38
CA ASP A 350 -14.79 -13.49 11.84
C ASP A 350 -14.34 -13.42 13.32
N ASP A 351 -14.55 -14.49 14.09
CA ASP A 351 -14.09 -14.66 15.48
C ASP A 351 -12.60 -15.01 15.56
N SER A 352 -12.11 -15.80 14.61
CA SER A 352 -10.70 -16.20 14.58
C SER A 352 -9.84 -15.02 14.13
N LEU A 353 -9.05 -14.47 15.07
CA LEU A 353 -8.11 -13.40 14.79
C LEU A 353 -7.11 -13.77 13.67
N ARG A 354 -6.68 -15.04 13.61
CA ARG A 354 -5.79 -15.56 12.56
C ARG A 354 -6.45 -15.51 11.18
N CYS A 355 -7.73 -15.88 11.09
CA CYS A 355 -8.50 -15.81 9.86
C CYS A 355 -8.65 -14.37 9.38
N VAL A 356 -9.08 -13.47 10.28
CA VAL A 356 -9.24 -12.05 9.99
C VAL A 356 -7.92 -11.43 9.55
N GLN A 357 -6.81 -11.71 10.24
CA GLN A 357 -5.47 -11.25 9.86
C GLN A 357 -5.06 -11.70 8.46
N LEU A 358 -5.32 -12.96 8.10
CA LEU A 358 -5.05 -13.48 6.77
C LEU A 358 -5.86 -12.73 5.70
N ILE A 359 -7.18 -12.62 5.89
CA ILE A 359 -8.09 -11.95 4.93
C ILE A 359 -7.70 -10.48 4.76
N VAL A 360 -7.53 -9.76 5.86
CA VAL A 360 -7.11 -8.35 5.87
C VAL A 360 -5.75 -8.16 5.22
N GLY A 361 -4.80 -9.03 5.53
CA GLY A 361 -3.47 -9.03 4.95
C GLY A 361 -3.51 -9.20 3.43
N VAL A 362 -4.27 -10.18 2.94
CA VAL A 362 -4.51 -10.44 1.51
C VAL A 362 -5.13 -9.23 0.82
N LEU A 363 -6.18 -8.63 1.40
CA LEU A 363 -6.83 -7.45 0.83
C LEU A 363 -5.87 -6.24 0.84
N GLY A 364 -5.10 -6.05 1.91
CA GLY A 364 -4.06 -5.03 1.98
C GLY A 364 -2.97 -5.23 0.92
N ARG A 365 -2.56 -6.47 0.65
CA ARG A 365 -1.62 -6.83 -0.41
C ARG A 365 -2.20 -6.56 -1.80
N ALA A 366 -3.46 -6.90 -2.04
CA ALA A 366 -4.15 -6.60 -3.30
C ALA A 366 -4.23 -5.09 -3.56
N GLY A 367 -4.49 -4.30 -2.51
CA GLY A 367 -4.48 -2.84 -2.58
C GLY A 367 -3.10 -2.27 -2.88
N GLN A 368 -2.05 -2.83 -2.27
CA GLN A 368 -0.66 -2.48 -2.58
C GLN A 368 -0.30 -2.78 -4.04
N GLU A 369 -0.66 -3.97 -4.55
CA GLU A 369 -0.43 -4.37 -5.94
C GLU A 369 -1.18 -3.45 -6.92
N GLY A 370 -2.43 -3.09 -6.63
CA GLY A 370 -3.21 -2.16 -7.46
C GLY A 370 -2.59 -0.77 -7.52
N ARG A 371 -2.06 -0.28 -6.39
CA ARG A 371 -1.37 1.00 -6.33
C ARG A 371 -0.05 0.99 -7.11
N LEU A 372 0.70 -0.10 -7.03
CA LEU A 372 1.94 -0.26 -7.80
C LEU A 372 1.64 -0.27 -9.31
N ALA A 373 0.61 -1.01 -9.73
CA ALA A 373 0.17 -1.04 -11.12
C ALA A 373 -0.25 0.36 -11.62
N ARG A 374 -0.93 1.15 -10.78
CA ARG A 374 -1.24 2.56 -11.09
C ARG A 374 0.02 3.40 -11.27
N TYR A 375 0.98 3.26 -10.35
CA TYR A 375 2.24 4.00 -10.42
C TYR A 375 2.98 3.70 -11.73
N GLU A 376 3.12 2.43 -12.09
CA GLU A 376 3.78 1.98 -13.32
C GLU A 376 3.05 2.49 -14.59
N GLU A 377 1.72 2.42 -14.61
CA GLU A 377 0.92 2.89 -15.75
C GLU A 377 1.09 4.41 -15.96
N GLU A 378 1.10 5.19 -14.87
CA GLU A 378 1.27 6.63 -14.94
C GLU A 378 2.72 7.05 -15.27
N THR A 379 3.74 6.33 -14.78
CA THR A 379 5.13 6.60 -15.18
C THR A 379 5.34 6.33 -16.66
N ASN A 380 4.79 5.23 -17.18
CA ASN A 380 4.88 4.89 -18.60
C ASN A 380 4.17 5.94 -19.47
N ARG A 381 2.98 6.39 -19.07
CA ARG A 381 2.26 7.49 -19.74
C ARG A 381 3.07 8.79 -19.73
N ALA A 382 3.65 9.15 -18.61
CA ALA A 382 4.46 10.37 -18.48
C ALA A 382 5.71 10.32 -19.38
N GLU A 383 6.38 9.17 -19.47
CA GLU A 383 7.51 8.96 -20.37
C GLU A 383 7.09 9.03 -21.84
N GLU A 384 5.96 8.43 -22.21
CA GLU A 384 5.44 8.47 -23.58
C GLU A 384 5.07 9.90 -24.01
N LEU A 385 4.43 10.67 -23.13
CA LEU A 385 4.12 12.08 -23.38
C LEU A 385 5.38 12.93 -23.57
N LYS A 386 6.42 12.72 -22.75
CA LYS A 386 7.71 13.40 -22.92
C LYS A 386 8.37 13.04 -24.26
N ARG A 387 8.32 11.78 -24.68
CA ARG A 387 8.83 11.35 -26.00
C ARG A 387 8.03 11.98 -27.13
N ARG A 388 6.72 12.08 -27.00
CA ARG A 388 5.84 12.72 -27.99
C ARG A 388 6.13 14.22 -28.11
N GLN A 389 6.33 14.93 -27.00
CA GLN A 389 6.68 16.34 -26.99
C GLN A 389 8.02 16.60 -27.70
N LYS A 390 9.07 15.82 -27.36
CA LYS A 390 10.36 15.93 -28.05
C LYS A 390 10.27 15.72 -29.55
N ARG A 391 9.49 14.73 -30.00
CA ARG A 391 9.25 14.52 -31.44
C ARG A 391 8.54 15.69 -32.11
N LEU A 392 7.56 16.30 -31.43
CA LEU A 392 6.87 17.48 -31.95
C LEU A 392 7.84 18.67 -32.07
N GLU A 393 8.65 18.92 -31.04
CA GLU A 393 9.68 19.97 -31.06
C GLU A 393 10.72 19.74 -32.17
N GLU A 394 11.13 18.49 -32.40
CA GLU A 394 12.03 18.12 -33.51
C GLU A 394 11.36 18.35 -34.88
N THR A 395 10.08 18.00 -35.04
CA THR A 395 9.34 18.27 -36.28
C THR A 395 9.15 19.77 -36.53
N GLU A 396 8.91 20.56 -35.50
CA GLU A 396 8.78 22.02 -35.62
C GLU A 396 10.11 22.64 -36.07
N ARG A 397 11.25 22.23 -35.47
CA ARG A 397 12.59 22.69 -35.90
C ARG A 397 12.91 22.34 -37.35
N THR A 398 12.62 21.11 -37.78
CA THR A 398 12.88 20.71 -39.17
C THR A 398 12.00 21.45 -40.18
N LEU A 399 10.76 21.79 -39.81
CA LEU A 399 9.88 22.65 -40.63
C LEU A 399 10.41 24.09 -40.70
N GLU A 400 10.88 24.66 -39.59
CA GLU A 400 11.51 25.98 -39.56
C GLU A 400 12.78 26.03 -40.43
N GLU A 401 13.65 25.02 -40.33
CA GLU A 401 14.85 24.88 -41.18
C GLU A 401 14.47 24.78 -42.67
N ALA A 402 13.45 23.99 -43.02
CA ALA A 402 12.99 23.84 -44.40
C ALA A 402 12.38 25.15 -44.95
N THR A 403 11.58 25.87 -44.16
CA THR A 403 10.99 27.16 -44.57
C THR A 403 12.06 28.23 -44.77
N THR A 404 13.04 28.32 -43.86
CA THR A 404 14.18 29.25 -43.98
C THR A 404 14.99 28.95 -45.23
N THR A 405 15.28 27.68 -45.49
CA THR A 405 16.01 27.24 -46.69
C THR A 405 15.24 27.61 -47.96
N SER A 406 13.92 27.41 -47.99
CA SER A 406 13.07 27.77 -49.13
C SER A 406 13.01 29.29 -49.36
N GLN A 407 12.99 30.10 -48.30
CA GLN A 407 13.06 31.57 -48.41
C GLN A 407 14.39 32.02 -49.00
N VAL A 408 15.52 31.47 -48.52
CA VAL A 408 16.85 31.77 -49.06
C VAL A 408 16.95 31.45 -50.56
N TYR A 409 16.38 30.31 -51.00
CA TYR A 409 16.34 29.98 -52.43
C TYR A 409 15.50 30.98 -53.25
N LYS A 410 14.35 31.43 -52.74
CA LYS A 410 13.52 32.43 -53.41
C LYS A 410 14.20 33.79 -53.50
N ASP A 411 14.85 34.22 -52.42
CA ASP A 411 15.58 35.49 -52.39
C ASP A 411 16.78 35.48 -53.34
N ALA A 412 17.48 34.34 -53.45
CA ALA A 412 18.56 34.15 -54.42
C ALA A 412 18.08 34.16 -55.88
N GLU A 413 16.93 33.54 -56.19
CA GLU A 413 16.33 33.61 -57.53
C GLU A 413 15.92 35.03 -57.90
N GLN A 414 15.31 35.78 -56.96
CA GLN A 414 14.95 37.18 -57.18
C GLN A 414 16.19 38.05 -57.46
N ALA A 415 17.24 37.94 -56.63
CA ALA A 415 18.49 38.67 -56.83
C ALA A 415 19.19 38.34 -58.16
N ALA A 416 19.15 37.08 -58.60
CA ALA A 416 19.69 36.65 -59.89
C ALA A 416 18.87 37.22 -61.06
N SER A 417 17.55 37.28 -60.94
CA SER A 417 16.67 37.87 -61.95
C SER A 417 16.85 39.39 -62.08
N GLU A 418 17.00 40.10 -60.95
CA GLU A 418 17.32 41.53 -60.92
C GLU A 418 18.70 41.80 -61.54
N SER A 419 19.69 40.96 -61.25
CA SER A 419 21.04 41.09 -61.83
C SER A 419 21.01 40.91 -63.35
N ARG A 420 20.27 39.92 -63.86
CA ARG A 420 20.03 39.73 -65.30
C ARG A 420 19.32 40.91 -65.94
N GLN A 421 18.30 41.49 -65.29
CA GLN A 421 17.63 42.69 -65.78
C GLN A 421 18.57 43.89 -65.84
N ARG A 422 19.40 44.10 -64.80
CA ARG A 422 20.41 45.17 -64.78
C ARG A 422 21.46 45.00 -65.87
N GLU A 423 21.89 43.78 -66.17
CA GLU A 423 22.80 43.50 -67.30
C GLU A 423 22.14 43.83 -68.65
N LEU A 424 20.91 43.37 -68.89
CA LEU A 424 20.16 43.69 -70.11
C LEU A 424 19.92 45.20 -70.28
N GLU A 425 19.59 45.91 -69.21
CA GLU A 425 19.47 47.38 -69.22
C GLU A 425 20.81 48.04 -69.55
N ARG A 426 21.92 47.54 -68.99
CA ARG A 426 23.26 48.06 -69.26
C ARG A 426 23.70 47.82 -70.71
N GLU A 427 23.42 46.65 -71.26
CA GLU A 427 23.67 46.33 -72.67
C GLU A 427 22.82 47.20 -73.60
N SER A 428 21.55 47.46 -73.27
CA SER A 428 20.66 48.34 -74.03
C SER A 428 21.15 49.80 -74.05
N LEU A 429 21.77 50.27 -72.96
CA LEU A 429 22.38 51.60 -72.87
C LEU A 429 23.67 51.71 -73.69
N ILE A 430 24.45 50.62 -73.78
CA ILE A 430 25.66 50.55 -74.62
C ILE A 430 25.29 50.51 -76.10
N SER A 431 24.19 49.83 -76.48
CA SER A 431 23.70 49.78 -77.87
C SER A 431 23.10 51.10 -78.39
N ASN A 432 22.73 52.03 -77.50
CA ASN A 432 22.14 53.33 -77.86
C ASN A 432 23.16 54.49 -77.91
N ARG A 433 24.45 54.18 -77.70
CA ARG A 433 25.58 55.10 -77.81
C ARG A 433 26.39 54.77 -79.06
#